data_AF-A0A3L8STE2-F1
#
_entry.id   AF-A0A3L8STE2-F1
#
_cell.length_a   1.000
_cell.length_b   1.000
_cell.length_c   1.000
_cell.angle_alpha   90.00
_cell.angle_beta   90.00
_cell.angle_gamma   90.00
#
_symmetry.space_group_name_H-M   'P 1'
#
loop_
_entity.id
_entity.type
_entity.pdbx_description
1 polymer ?
#
loop_
_entity_poly.entity_id
_entity_poly.type
_entity_poly.pdbx_seq_one_letter_code
_entity_poly.pdbx_strand_id
1 'polypeptide(L)'
;MCDAFSRVEVGEADFVVLCDALKVSESVRERAWKTYESLSAADGALARNTKKKETWGVCIFIVAIDLDEVTFTFTELLKSISMSVCTFFQFLKEVDVNMDTVSTKVDSTVSRLKKKYDVLFALYHKFERTCGLIYLEQPSSDYQCKEFLFPCRISAELSSILVLKNYWITFLLAKGKVLQVEDDLVISFQLLLCVLDYFIKLSPPAILKEPYKSSVSAVTVNGSARTPRRGQNRSSRTAKQLDTDTKIIEILCKEHDCNLDEVEVILKQYDELYVKNKDIDARLFLNHDETLQPDVRACSQLERTPLKNNPDEEINIILPQTPVRAAMNTIQQLIMILNSATDKPSDTLTKYFNNCTVNPKDSILKRVESFDHIFKKKFAEAVGQGWAEIGSQRYKLGVRLYYRVMESMLKSEEERLSVQNFSKLLNDNIFHTSLLACAVEVVMATYGRNASQSDSTSAETDLSFPWILNVFDLKAFDFYKVIESFIRAEPSLTREMIKHLEHCEHRIMESLAWQSVSNTLK
;
A
#
# COMPACT_ATOMS: atom_id res chain seq x y z
N MET A 1 45.20 41.52 -19.00
CA MET A 1 44.55 40.47 -19.81
C MET A 1 43.88 39.53 -18.85
N CYS A 2 42.61 39.78 -18.54
CA CYS A 2 41.77 38.84 -17.82
C CYS A 2 41.14 37.95 -18.88
N ASP A 3 41.43 36.65 -18.85
CA ASP A 3 40.66 35.65 -19.57
C ASP A 3 39.28 35.57 -18.91
N ALA A 4 38.32 36.28 -19.50
CA ALA A 4 36.92 36.04 -19.24
C ALA A 4 36.58 34.70 -19.92
N PHE A 5 36.58 33.62 -19.14
CA PHE A 5 35.93 32.38 -19.55
C PHE A 5 34.46 32.69 -19.86
N SER A 6 34.14 32.86 -21.14
CA SER A 6 32.76 32.84 -21.62
C SER A 6 32.23 31.43 -21.42
N ARG A 7 31.59 31.17 -20.27
CA ARG A 7 30.73 29.99 -20.08
C ARG A 7 29.68 30.04 -21.18
N VAL A 8 29.77 29.12 -22.14
CA VAL A 8 28.71 28.90 -23.12
C VAL A 8 27.51 28.41 -22.31
N GLU A 9 26.44 29.20 -22.25
CA GLU A 9 25.19 28.74 -21.65
C GLU A 9 24.72 27.50 -22.42
N VAL A 10 24.71 26.35 -21.75
CA VAL A 10 24.26 25.08 -22.33
C VAL A 10 22.74 25.06 -22.28
N GLY A 11 22.12 25.24 -23.44
CA GLY A 11 20.68 25.15 -23.66
C GLY A 11 20.00 26.46 -24.01
N GLU A 12 18.72 26.36 -24.37
CA GLU A 12 17.89 27.54 -24.65
C GLU A 12 17.56 28.32 -23.37
N ALA A 13 17.28 29.63 -23.50
CA ALA A 13 17.02 30.51 -22.35
C ALA A 13 15.93 29.97 -21.42
N ASP A 14 14.82 29.47 -21.96
CA ASP A 14 13.71 28.90 -21.16
C ASP A 14 14.08 27.60 -20.44
N PHE A 15 15.02 26.82 -21.01
CA PHE A 15 15.56 25.62 -20.36
C PHE A 15 16.48 26.00 -19.18
N VAL A 16 17.31 27.03 -19.35
CA VAL A 16 18.16 27.57 -18.29
C VAL A 16 17.29 28.10 -17.14
N VAL A 17 16.22 28.84 -17.43
CA VAL A 17 15.26 29.32 -16.42
C VAL A 17 14.62 28.16 -15.65
N LEU A 18 14.24 27.07 -16.33
CA LEU A 18 13.71 25.87 -15.68
C LEU A 18 14.75 25.21 -14.76
N CYS A 19 16.00 25.09 -15.22
CA CYS A 19 17.11 24.56 -14.43
C CYS A 19 17.40 25.38 -13.18
N ASP A 20 17.38 26.71 -13.30
CA ASP A 20 17.60 27.63 -12.19
C ASP A 20 16.45 27.57 -11.18
N ALA A 21 15.20 27.47 -11.64
CA ALA A 21 14.03 27.29 -10.78
C ALA A 21 14.11 25.99 -9.96
N LEU A 22 14.62 24.92 -10.55
CA LEU A 22 14.84 23.61 -9.92
C LEU A 22 16.20 23.51 -9.18
N LYS A 23 17.01 24.57 -9.20
CA LYS A 23 18.32 24.67 -8.54
C LYS A 23 19.26 23.52 -8.91
N VAL A 24 19.23 23.05 -10.15
CA VAL A 24 20.03 21.90 -10.58
C VAL A 24 21.50 22.28 -10.78
N SER A 25 22.40 21.32 -10.53
CA SER A 25 23.83 21.47 -10.76
C SER A 25 24.16 21.66 -12.25
N GLU A 26 25.33 22.23 -12.54
CA GLU A 26 25.83 22.37 -13.93
C GLU A 26 25.98 20.99 -14.61
N SER A 27 26.42 19.98 -13.85
CA SER A 27 26.53 18.58 -14.29
C SER A 27 25.19 17.97 -14.71
N VAL A 28 24.12 18.21 -13.94
CA VAL A 28 22.76 17.77 -14.29
C VAL A 28 22.25 18.54 -15.50
N ARG A 29 22.45 19.86 -15.54
CA ARG A 29 22.02 20.73 -16.65
C ARG A 29 22.62 20.29 -17.99
N GLU A 30 23.93 20.11 -18.05
CA GLU A 30 24.63 19.71 -19.27
C GLU A 30 24.19 18.34 -19.78
N ARG A 31 24.05 17.37 -18.86
CA ARG A 31 23.62 16.01 -19.23
C ARG A 31 22.15 15.96 -19.62
N ALA A 32 21.27 16.68 -18.91
CA ALA A 32 19.86 16.77 -19.24
C ALA A 32 19.63 17.41 -20.61
N TRP A 33 20.42 18.44 -20.95
CA TRP A 33 20.37 19.05 -22.29
C TRP A 33 20.78 18.06 -23.39
N LYS A 34 21.88 17.31 -23.18
CA LYS A 34 22.31 16.27 -24.13
C LYS A 34 21.28 15.16 -24.30
N THR A 35 20.65 14.72 -23.20
CA THR A 35 19.54 13.75 -23.24
C THR A 35 18.38 14.30 -24.06
N TYR A 36 18.00 15.56 -23.84
CA TYR A 36 16.96 16.23 -24.63
C TYR A 36 17.30 16.31 -26.13
N GLU A 37 18.53 16.71 -26.48
CA GLU A 37 18.97 16.76 -27.89
C GLU A 37 18.91 15.39 -28.56
N SER A 38 19.32 14.34 -27.85
CA SER A 38 19.22 12.95 -28.33
C SER A 38 17.77 12.53 -28.57
N LEU A 39 16.86 12.83 -27.64
CA LEU A 39 15.43 12.54 -27.79
C LEU A 39 14.82 13.34 -28.95
N SER A 40 15.19 14.62 -29.08
CA SER A 40 14.70 15.48 -30.15
C SER A 40 15.22 15.09 -31.54
N ALA A 41 16.37 14.41 -31.63
CA ALA A 41 16.93 13.95 -32.90
C ALA A 41 16.23 12.68 -33.42
N ALA A 42 15.75 11.83 -32.52
CA ALA A 42 15.12 10.55 -32.85
C ALA A 42 13.67 10.66 -33.36
N ASP A 43 12.89 11.60 -32.83
CA ASP A 43 11.44 11.69 -33.10
C ASP A 43 11.14 12.69 -34.23
N GLY A 44 10.77 12.18 -35.43
CA GLY A 44 10.55 12.97 -36.64
C GLY A 44 9.65 14.20 -36.45
N ALA A 45 9.91 15.27 -37.21
CA ALA A 45 9.58 16.67 -36.92
C ALA A 45 8.09 17.12 -36.91
N LEU A 46 7.11 16.31 -36.49
CA LEU A 46 5.68 16.69 -36.50
C LEU A 46 4.97 16.76 -35.13
N ALA A 47 5.55 16.20 -34.05
CA ALA A 47 4.96 16.29 -32.69
C ALA A 47 5.59 17.39 -31.79
N ARG A 48 6.56 18.14 -32.32
CA ARG A 48 7.69 18.68 -31.53
C ARG A 48 7.47 20.03 -30.80
N ASN A 49 6.39 20.77 -31.04
CA ASN A 49 6.25 22.13 -30.47
C ASN A 49 5.36 22.24 -29.23
N THR A 50 4.51 21.27 -28.92
CA THR A 50 3.48 21.44 -27.87
C THR A 50 3.87 20.94 -26.49
N LYS A 51 5.00 20.23 -26.33
CA LYS A 51 5.43 19.66 -25.03
C LYS A 51 6.94 19.83 -24.71
N LYS A 52 7.56 20.89 -25.24
CA LYS A 52 9.02 21.07 -25.16
C LYS A 52 9.52 21.19 -23.72
N LYS A 53 8.80 21.96 -22.91
CA LYS A 53 9.13 22.22 -21.50
C LYS A 53 8.98 20.97 -20.63
N GLU A 54 8.00 20.14 -20.94
CA GLU A 54 7.72 18.86 -20.30
C GLU A 54 8.84 17.85 -20.60
N THR A 55 9.29 17.76 -21.86
CA THR A 55 10.44 16.91 -22.22
C THR A 55 11.70 17.35 -21.46
N TRP A 56 11.93 18.66 -21.33
CA TRP A 56 13.05 19.18 -20.53
C TRP A 56 12.95 18.74 -19.07
N GLY A 57 11.78 18.88 -18.44
CA GLY A 57 11.57 18.45 -17.05
C GLY A 57 11.81 16.95 -16.86
N VAL A 58 11.34 16.12 -17.79
CA VAL A 58 11.60 14.67 -17.77
C VAL A 58 13.10 14.37 -17.90
N CYS A 59 13.81 15.03 -18.81
CA CYS A 59 15.26 14.84 -18.96
C CYS A 59 16.03 15.24 -17.69
N ILE A 60 15.64 16.37 -17.08
CA ILE A 60 16.22 16.82 -15.81
C ILE A 60 15.97 15.79 -14.71
N PHE A 61 14.75 15.23 -14.62
CA PHE A 61 14.41 14.21 -13.64
C PHE A 61 15.22 12.93 -13.78
N ILE A 62 15.30 12.37 -15.00
CA ILE A 62 16.08 11.16 -15.30
C ILE A 62 17.54 11.36 -14.88
N VAL A 63 18.15 12.44 -15.37
CA VAL A 63 19.58 12.72 -15.12
C VAL A 63 19.83 13.02 -13.63
N ALA A 64 18.97 13.78 -12.96
CA ALA A 64 19.15 14.07 -11.54
C ALA A 64 19.14 12.79 -10.68
N ILE A 65 18.32 11.81 -11.03
CA ILE A 65 18.29 10.50 -10.33
C ILE A 65 19.52 9.68 -10.67
N ASP A 66 19.89 9.58 -11.95
CA ASP A 66 21.07 8.81 -12.37
C ASP A 66 22.34 9.31 -11.67
N LEU A 67 22.45 10.62 -11.44
CA LEU A 67 23.60 11.25 -10.80
C LEU A 67 23.53 11.34 -9.27
N ASP A 68 22.42 10.93 -8.63
CA ASP A 68 22.18 11.16 -7.20
C ASP A 68 22.15 12.65 -6.79
N GLU A 69 21.89 13.55 -7.75
CA GLU A 69 21.96 15.01 -7.60
C GLU A 69 20.56 15.66 -7.69
N VAL A 70 19.53 15.03 -7.11
CA VAL A 70 18.18 15.62 -7.07
C VAL A 70 18.17 16.83 -6.12
N THR A 71 17.89 18.04 -6.60
CA THR A 71 17.88 19.28 -5.80
C THR A 71 16.49 19.85 -5.54
N PHE A 72 15.48 19.24 -6.15
CA PHE A 72 14.07 19.65 -6.12
C PHE A 72 13.21 18.50 -5.62
N THR A 73 12.00 18.82 -5.17
CA THR A 73 10.95 17.85 -4.86
C THR A 73 10.18 17.47 -6.12
N PHE A 74 9.58 16.29 -6.16
CA PHE A 74 8.78 15.87 -7.32
C PHE A 74 7.61 16.84 -7.57
N THR A 75 6.99 17.38 -6.53
CA THR A 75 5.95 18.42 -6.68
C THR A 75 6.49 19.71 -7.30
N GLU A 76 7.68 20.18 -6.94
CA GLU A 76 8.28 21.38 -7.55
C GLU A 76 8.55 21.18 -9.04
N LEU A 77 9.03 20.00 -9.43
CA LEU A 77 9.18 19.64 -10.84
C LEU A 77 7.84 19.71 -11.57
N LEU A 78 6.81 19.01 -11.05
CA LEU A 78 5.48 18.97 -11.67
C LEU A 78 4.87 20.36 -11.83
N LYS A 79 4.99 21.22 -10.82
CA LYS A 79 4.52 22.62 -10.90
C LYS A 79 5.29 23.42 -11.95
N SER A 80 6.61 23.22 -12.04
CA SER A 80 7.46 23.93 -12.98
C SER A 80 7.14 23.58 -14.44
N ILE A 81 6.71 22.36 -14.72
CA ILE A 81 6.31 21.89 -16.06
C ILE A 81 4.79 21.81 -16.27
N SER A 82 4.00 22.22 -15.28
CA SER A 82 2.52 22.22 -15.33
C SER A 82 1.90 20.86 -15.68
N MET A 83 2.41 19.78 -15.07
CA MET A 83 1.91 18.42 -15.27
C MET A 83 1.27 17.84 -14.01
N SER A 84 0.30 16.95 -14.20
CA SER A 84 -0.15 16.05 -13.14
C SER A 84 0.80 14.87 -12.97
N VAL A 85 0.76 14.23 -11.78
CA VAL A 85 1.50 12.99 -11.51
C VAL A 85 1.17 11.91 -12.57
N CYS A 86 -0.11 11.73 -12.90
CA CYS A 86 -0.55 10.75 -13.89
C CYS A 86 0.00 11.05 -15.29
N THR A 87 -0.08 12.31 -15.71
CA THR A 87 0.42 12.75 -17.02
C THR A 87 1.93 12.60 -17.11
N PHE A 88 2.67 12.90 -16.02
CA PHE A 88 4.12 12.75 -15.97
C PHE A 88 4.54 11.30 -16.19
N PHE A 89 3.93 10.34 -15.48
CA PHE A 89 4.30 8.93 -15.63
C PHE A 89 3.91 8.36 -16.99
N GLN A 90 2.77 8.77 -17.56
CA GLN A 90 2.40 8.38 -18.92
C GLN A 90 3.44 8.91 -19.92
N PHE A 91 3.81 10.18 -19.80
CA PHE A 91 4.76 10.82 -20.69
C PHE A 91 6.18 10.24 -20.56
N LEU A 92 6.62 9.92 -19.34
CA LEU A 92 7.90 9.26 -19.11
C LEU A 92 7.97 7.89 -19.78
N LYS A 93 6.89 7.10 -19.73
CA LYS A 93 6.81 5.81 -20.45
C LYS A 93 6.90 5.99 -21.96
N GLU A 94 6.25 7.02 -22.51
CA GLU A 94 6.35 7.34 -23.95
C GLU A 94 7.80 7.68 -24.34
N VAL A 95 8.52 8.42 -23.49
CA VAL A 95 9.93 8.76 -23.70
C VAL A 95 10.84 7.52 -23.63
N ASP A 96 10.59 6.62 -22.67
CA ASP A 96 11.38 5.41 -22.47
C ASP A 96 11.29 4.42 -23.65
N VAL A 97 10.06 4.13 -24.10
CA VAL A 97 9.78 3.19 -25.22
C VAL A 97 10.53 3.58 -26.50
N ASN A 98 10.75 4.87 -26.70
CA ASN A 98 11.36 5.37 -27.94
C ASN A 98 12.89 5.26 -27.95
N MET A 99 13.56 5.23 -26.79
CA MET A 99 15.02 5.45 -26.74
C MET A 99 15.79 4.64 -25.67
N ASP A 100 15.15 3.78 -24.87
CA ASP A 100 15.79 2.98 -23.80
C ASP A 100 16.68 3.86 -22.89
N THR A 101 16.11 5.01 -22.50
CA THR A 101 16.84 6.08 -21.81
C THR A 101 16.69 6.00 -20.30
N VAL A 102 15.76 5.19 -19.79
CA VAL A 102 15.47 5.08 -18.36
C VAL A 102 16.31 3.97 -17.75
N SER A 103 17.20 4.34 -16.84
CA SER A 103 17.96 3.36 -16.07
C SER A 103 17.05 2.59 -15.10
N THR A 104 17.48 1.41 -14.65
CA THR A 104 16.76 0.64 -13.61
C THR A 104 16.58 1.44 -12.31
N LYS A 105 17.49 2.36 -12.02
CA LYS A 105 17.43 3.25 -10.86
C LYS A 105 16.31 4.27 -11.01
N VAL A 106 16.17 4.87 -12.18
CA VAL A 106 15.07 5.80 -12.49
C VAL A 106 13.74 5.05 -12.46
N ASP A 107 13.66 3.88 -13.09
CA ASP A 107 12.43 3.06 -13.10
C ASP A 107 11.99 2.66 -11.69
N SER A 108 12.92 2.23 -10.83
CA SER A 108 12.62 1.92 -9.43
C SER A 108 12.11 3.13 -8.64
N THR A 109 12.68 4.32 -8.88
CA THR A 109 12.28 5.58 -8.24
C THR A 109 10.87 6.00 -8.69
N VAL A 110 10.62 5.93 -9.99
CA VAL A 110 9.32 6.21 -10.62
C VAL A 110 8.25 5.26 -10.09
N SER A 111 8.53 3.96 -10.07
CA SER A 111 7.63 2.94 -9.54
C SER A 111 7.28 3.21 -8.08
N ARG A 112 8.26 3.57 -7.23
CA ARG A 112 8.04 3.94 -5.83
C ARG A 112 7.15 5.18 -5.70
N LEU A 113 7.45 6.25 -6.44
CA LEU A 113 6.65 7.49 -6.43
C LEU A 113 5.21 7.24 -6.89
N LYS A 114 5.02 6.45 -7.96
CA LYS A 114 3.68 6.09 -8.47
C LYS A 114 2.86 5.35 -7.44
N LYS A 115 3.42 4.32 -6.82
CA LYS A 115 2.74 3.55 -5.76
C LYS A 115 2.36 4.44 -4.58
N LYS A 116 3.26 5.32 -4.16
CA LYS A 116 3.02 6.27 -3.07
C LYS A 116 1.86 7.21 -3.39
N TYR A 117 1.84 7.77 -4.60
CA TYR A 117 0.72 8.57 -5.10
C TYR A 117 -0.60 7.78 -5.10
N ASP A 118 -0.62 6.58 -5.69
CA ASP A 118 -1.82 5.76 -5.81
C ASP A 118 -2.42 5.34 -4.46
N VAL A 119 -1.58 5.18 -3.43
CA VAL A 119 -2.00 4.92 -2.05
C VAL A 119 -2.52 6.18 -1.38
N LEU A 120 -1.79 7.30 -1.45
CA LEU A 120 -2.21 8.56 -0.86
C LEU A 120 -3.50 9.08 -1.48
N PHE A 121 -3.65 9.01 -2.80
CA PHE A 121 -4.88 9.39 -3.52
C PHE A 121 -6.07 8.55 -3.07
N ALA A 122 -5.91 7.22 -3.01
CA ALA A 122 -6.97 6.32 -2.56
C ALA A 122 -7.39 6.58 -1.10
N LEU A 123 -6.42 6.85 -0.22
CA LEU A 123 -6.64 7.16 1.19
C LEU A 123 -7.30 8.53 1.37
N TYR A 124 -6.85 9.56 0.65
CA TYR A 124 -7.42 10.90 0.73
C TYR A 124 -8.88 10.90 0.25
N HIS A 125 -9.14 10.29 -0.90
CA HIS A 125 -10.51 10.18 -1.42
C HIS A 125 -11.43 9.38 -0.48
N LYS A 126 -10.88 8.36 0.20
CA LYS A 126 -11.62 7.64 1.25
C LYS A 126 -11.85 8.51 2.49
N PHE A 127 -10.84 9.27 2.92
CA PHE A 127 -10.90 10.23 4.03
C PHE A 127 -11.99 11.27 3.78
N GLU A 128 -11.98 11.93 2.62
CA GLU A 128 -12.93 12.97 2.24
C GLU A 128 -14.37 12.44 2.23
N ARG A 129 -14.61 11.31 1.54
CA ARG A 129 -15.93 10.66 1.52
C ARG A 129 -16.39 10.27 2.92
N THR A 130 -15.51 9.73 3.75
CA THR A 130 -15.85 9.34 5.13
C THR A 130 -16.18 10.57 5.97
N CYS A 131 -15.42 11.66 5.86
CA CYS A 131 -15.69 12.91 6.56
C CYS A 131 -17.02 13.53 6.12
N GLY A 132 -17.36 13.50 4.84
CA GLY A 132 -18.67 13.93 4.33
C GLY A 132 -19.85 13.15 4.93
N LEU A 133 -19.65 11.90 5.36
CA LEU A 133 -20.66 11.11 6.06
C LEU A 133 -20.72 11.39 7.58
N ILE A 134 -19.63 11.88 8.17
CA ILE A 134 -19.50 12.11 9.61
C ILE A 134 -19.94 13.52 10.01
N TYR A 135 -19.53 14.53 9.25
CA TYR A 135 -19.71 15.93 9.62
C TYR A 135 -20.88 16.56 8.88
N LEU A 136 -21.60 17.47 9.54
CA LEU A 136 -22.68 18.24 8.93
C LEU A 136 -22.12 19.20 7.88
N GLU A 137 -22.74 19.22 6.69
CA GLU A 137 -22.49 20.24 5.70
C GLU A 137 -23.21 21.51 6.16
N GLN A 138 -22.47 22.60 6.37
CA GLN A 138 -23.08 23.90 6.62
C GLN A 138 -23.55 24.48 5.29
N PRO A 139 -24.79 24.95 5.18
CA PRO A 139 -25.28 25.55 3.95
C PRO A 139 -24.57 26.89 3.68
N SER A 140 -23.75 26.95 2.64
CA SER A 140 -23.30 28.22 2.08
C SER A 140 -24.43 28.84 1.26
N SER A 141 -24.61 30.16 1.38
CA SER A 141 -25.63 30.94 0.69
C SER A 141 -25.46 31.11 -0.84
N ASP A 142 -24.58 30.35 -1.49
CA ASP A 142 -24.39 30.44 -2.95
C ASP A 142 -25.18 29.37 -3.70
N TYR A 143 -26.41 29.73 -4.05
CA TYR A 143 -27.26 29.00 -4.98
C TYR A 143 -26.79 29.20 -6.42
N GLN A 144 -25.72 28.53 -6.84
CA GLN A 144 -25.46 28.22 -8.26
C GLN A 144 -24.21 27.33 -8.43
N CYS A 145 -24.40 26.01 -8.45
CA CYS A 145 -23.54 25.05 -9.16
C CYS A 145 -24.15 23.64 -9.03
N LYS A 146 -25.27 23.40 -9.72
CA LYS A 146 -25.80 22.06 -9.95
C LYS A 146 -25.69 21.76 -11.43
N GLU A 147 -24.55 21.20 -11.83
CA GLU A 147 -24.40 20.30 -12.99
C GLU A 147 -22.92 19.97 -13.15
N PHE A 148 -22.43 18.94 -12.45
CA PHE A 148 -21.36 18.03 -12.90
C PHE A 148 -21.34 16.85 -11.93
N LEU A 149 -21.11 15.65 -12.47
CA LEU A 149 -21.36 14.35 -11.86
C LEU A 149 -20.33 13.96 -10.77
N PHE A 150 -20.08 14.81 -9.77
CA PHE A 150 -19.32 14.51 -8.55
C PHE A 150 -19.81 15.42 -7.40
N PRO A 151 -20.72 14.96 -6.52
CA PRO A 151 -21.16 15.77 -5.40
C PRO A 151 -20.23 15.56 -4.19
N CYS A 152 -19.18 16.39 -4.08
CA CYS A 152 -18.64 16.83 -2.79
C CYS A 152 -17.80 18.10 -2.99
N ARG A 153 -18.45 19.24 -3.25
CA ARG A 153 -17.82 20.52 -2.93
C ARG A 153 -18.04 20.74 -1.45
N ILE A 154 -17.03 20.49 -0.62
CA ILE A 154 -17.02 20.99 0.76
C ILE A 154 -16.99 22.52 0.63
N SER A 155 -18.15 23.14 0.80
CA SER A 155 -18.31 24.58 0.65
C SER A 155 -17.60 25.35 1.77
N ALA A 156 -17.13 26.53 1.42
CA ALA A 156 -16.18 27.34 2.15
C ALA A 156 -16.77 27.96 3.43
N GLU A 157 -16.32 27.47 4.59
CA GLU A 157 -16.13 28.26 5.80
C GLU A 157 -14.91 27.74 6.59
N LEU A 158 -14.14 28.66 7.14
CA LEU A 158 -12.77 28.48 7.63
C LEU A 158 -12.60 27.42 8.74
N SER A 159 -13.65 27.13 9.55
CA SER A 159 -13.52 26.22 10.70
C SER A 159 -13.59 24.74 10.34
N SER A 160 -14.45 24.33 9.39
CA SER A 160 -14.60 22.92 8.98
C SER A 160 -13.42 22.45 8.13
N ILE A 161 -12.91 23.32 7.24
CA ILE A 161 -11.74 23.03 6.37
C ILE A 161 -10.45 22.92 7.19
N LEU A 162 -10.23 23.81 8.17
CA LEU A 162 -9.05 23.74 9.04
C LEU A 162 -9.01 22.45 9.86
N VAL A 163 -10.18 22.00 10.32
CA VAL A 163 -10.32 20.77 11.10
C VAL A 163 -9.99 19.54 10.24
N LEU A 164 -10.56 19.42 9.02
CA LEU A 164 -10.21 18.33 8.11
C LEU A 164 -8.75 18.35 7.66
N LYS A 165 -8.20 19.55 7.44
CA LYS A 165 -6.77 19.77 7.16
C LYS A 165 -5.90 19.20 8.27
N ASN A 166 -6.24 19.46 9.53
CA ASN A 166 -5.49 18.93 10.67
C ASN A 166 -5.53 17.40 10.72
N TYR A 167 -6.67 16.79 10.43
CA TYR A 167 -6.81 15.33 10.47
C TYR A 167 -5.92 14.66 9.42
N TRP A 168 -5.95 15.19 8.20
CA TRP A 168 -5.15 14.68 7.10
C TRP A 168 -3.65 14.85 7.36
N ILE A 169 -3.19 16.02 7.83
CA ILE A 169 -1.77 16.25 8.12
C ILE A 169 -1.31 15.39 9.29
N THR A 170 -2.12 15.26 10.35
CA THR A 170 -1.82 14.37 11.48
C THR A 170 -1.65 12.93 11.01
N PHE A 171 -2.54 12.46 10.12
CA PHE A 171 -2.39 11.16 9.48
C PHE A 171 -1.09 11.05 8.67
N LEU A 172 -0.74 12.05 7.86
CA LEU A 172 0.49 12.03 7.05
C LEU A 172 1.74 11.95 7.93
N LEU A 173 1.80 12.69 9.04
CA LEU A 173 2.89 12.63 10.00
C LEU A 173 2.96 11.28 10.72
N ALA A 174 1.80 10.76 11.17
CA ALA A 174 1.73 9.46 11.80
C ALA A 174 2.20 8.35 10.84
N LYS A 175 1.76 8.39 9.57
CA LYS A 175 2.23 7.47 8.53
C LYS A 175 3.74 7.58 8.33
N GLY A 176 4.28 8.79 8.16
CA GLY A 176 5.71 9.00 7.94
C GLY A 176 6.61 8.60 9.11
N LYS A 177 6.10 8.62 10.35
CA LYS A 177 6.84 8.19 11.54
C LYS A 177 6.72 6.69 11.82
N VAL A 178 5.52 6.13 11.65
CA VAL A 178 5.16 4.80 12.18
C VAL A 178 5.24 3.71 11.11
N LEU A 179 5.13 4.05 9.81
CA LEU A 179 5.19 3.09 8.71
C LEU A 179 6.48 3.26 7.91
N GLN A 180 7.26 2.18 7.82
CA GLN A 180 8.43 2.10 6.95
C GLN A 180 8.04 1.72 5.51
N VAL A 181 6.95 0.97 5.34
CA VAL A 181 6.39 0.66 4.02
C VAL A 181 5.54 1.83 3.51
N GLU A 182 6.00 2.43 2.42
CA GLU A 182 5.36 3.62 1.85
C GLU A 182 4.01 3.30 1.20
N ASP A 183 3.82 2.07 0.68
CA ASP A 183 2.72 1.66 -0.19
C ASP A 183 1.73 0.62 0.40
N ASP A 184 1.83 0.26 1.68
CA ASP A 184 0.82 -0.62 2.33
C ASP A 184 -0.49 0.16 2.53
N LEU A 185 -1.49 -0.16 1.69
CA LEU A 185 -2.79 0.51 1.71
C LEU A 185 -3.62 0.16 2.96
N VAL A 186 -3.54 -1.09 3.44
CA VAL A 186 -4.44 -1.60 4.48
C VAL A 186 -4.06 -1.06 5.84
N ILE A 187 -2.79 -1.15 6.22
CA ILE A 187 -2.28 -0.62 7.49
C ILE A 187 -2.39 0.91 7.48
N SER A 188 -2.08 1.56 6.35
CA SER A 188 -2.29 3.00 6.22
C SER A 188 -3.76 3.40 6.40
N PHE A 189 -4.71 2.62 5.86
CA PHE A 189 -6.13 2.86 6.05
C PHE A 189 -6.58 2.62 7.50
N GLN A 190 -6.09 1.57 8.16
CA GLN A 190 -6.36 1.31 9.57
C GLN A 190 -5.83 2.46 10.45
N LEU A 191 -4.63 2.96 10.18
CA LEU A 191 -4.06 4.13 10.85
C LEU A 191 -4.92 5.38 10.63
N LEU A 192 -5.38 5.62 9.39
CA LEU A 192 -6.29 6.72 9.07
C LEU A 192 -7.59 6.62 9.89
N LEU A 193 -8.15 5.42 10.05
CA LEU A 193 -9.33 5.22 10.90
C LEU A 193 -9.05 5.51 12.38
N CYS A 194 -7.87 5.19 12.90
CA CYS A 194 -7.47 5.55 14.26
C CYS A 194 -7.39 7.07 14.44
N VAL A 195 -6.80 7.78 13.48
CA VAL A 195 -6.73 9.24 13.48
C VAL A 195 -8.14 9.85 13.45
N LEU A 196 -9.01 9.33 12.58
CA LEU A 196 -10.41 9.77 12.51
C LEU A 196 -11.16 9.51 13.82
N ASP A 197 -11.04 8.32 14.40
CA ASP A 197 -11.69 7.97 15.67
C ASP A 197 -11.29 8.93 16.81
N TYR A 198 -10.01 9.26 16.92
CA TYR A 198 -9.49 10.24 17.87
C TYR A 198 -10.18 11.60 17.70
N PHE A 199 -10.18 12.14 16.48
CA PHE A 199 -10.75 13.46 16.23
C PHE A 199 -12.28 13.50 16.29
N ILE A 200 -12.96 12.42 15.94
CA ILE A 200 -14.43 12.30 16.12
C ILE A 200 -14.77 12.39 17.61
N LYS A 201 -14.01 11.73 18.48
CA LYS A 201 -14.22 11.78 19.95
C LYS A 201 -14.00 13.17 20.55
N LEU A 202 -13.14 13.98 19.94
CA LEU A 202 -12.88 15.37 20.34
C LEU A 202 -13.88 16.38 19.73
N SER A 203 -14.61 15.97 18.68
CA SER A 203 -15.51 16.86 17.96
C SER A 203 -16.78 17.17 18.77
N PRO A 204 -17.24 18.43 18.80
CA PRO A 204 -18.51 18.77 19.41
C PRO A 204 -19.68 17.98 18.78
N PRO A 205 -20.60 17.38 19.56
CA PRO A 205 -21.72 16.62 18.98
C PRO A 205 -22.61 17.42 18.03
N ALA A 206 -22.61 18.76 18.15
CA ALA A 206 -23.38 19.65 17.30
C ALA A 206 -22.96 19.63 15.82
N ILE A 207 -21.71 19.26 15.51
CA ILE A 207 -21.18 19.23 14.14
C ILE A 207 -21.18 17.83 13.52
N LEU A 208 -21.64 16.82 14.26
CA LEU A 208 -21.65 15.42 13.85
C LEU A 208 -23.03 14.98 13.31
N LYS A 209 -23.03 14.15 12.28
CA LYS A 209 -24.17 13.39 11.76
C LYS A 209 -24.39 12.13 12.63
N GLU A 210 -25.59 11.57 12.59
CA GLU A 210 -25.83 10.22 13.14
C GLU A 210 -25.14 9.15 12.28
N PRO A 211 -24.64 8.03 12.84
CA PRO A 211 -24.72 7.63 14.26
C PRO A 211 -23.60 8.17 15.16
N TYR A 212 -22.70 9.01 14.63
CA TYR A 212 -21.52 9.49 15.35
C TYR A 212 -21.87 10.45 16.49
N LYS A 213 -22.86 11.32 16.25
CA LYS A 213 -23.38 12.27 17.24
C LYS A 213 -23.86 11.59 18.52
N SER A 214 -24.72 10.59 18.41
CA SER A 214 -25.23 9.84 19.58
C SER A 214 -24.11 9.07 20.30
N SER A 215 -23.16 8.52 19.55
CA SER A 215 -22.00 7.79 20.10
C SER A 215 -21.10 8.67 20.98
N VAL A 216 -20.75 9.87 20.52
CA VAL A 216 -19.92 10.82 21.30
C VAL A 216 -20.69 11.40 22.50
N SER A 217 -21.99 11.65 22.32
CA SER A 217 -22.86 12.12 23.40
C SER A 217 -23.02 11.09 24.53
N ALA A 218 -23.03 9.79 24.20
CA ALA A 218 -23.08 8.73 25.21
C ALA A 218 -21.78 8.62 26.04
N VAL A 219 -20.63 8.86 25.41
CA VAL A 219 -19.32 8.83 26.10
C VAL A 219 -19.18 10.00 27.08
N THR A 220 -19.65 11.19 26.71
CA THR A 220 -19.61 12.39 27.58
C THR A 220 -20.55 12.27 28.79
N VAL A 221 -21.70 11.60 28.65
CA VAL A 221 -22.64 11.36 29.75
C VAL A 221 -22.09 10.34 30.77
N ASN A 222 -21.37 9.32 30.32
CA ASN A 222 -20.77 8.32 31.21
C ASN A 222 -19.51 8.81 31.95
N GLY A 223 -18.93 9.95 31.54
CA GLY A 223 -17.83 10.61 32.24
C GLY A 223 -18.26 11.42 33.48
N SER A 224 -19.56 11.61 33.70
CA SER A 224 -20.06 12.43 34.80
C SER A 224 -21.38 11.88 35.39
N ALA A 225 -21.32 10.75 36.10
CA ALA A 225 -22.34 10.39 37.09
C ALA A 225 -21.74 9.54 38.23
N ARG A 226 -22.12 9.95 39.46
CA ARG A 226 -21.64 9.51 40.78
C ARG A 226 -21.67 7.98 41.00
N THR A 227 -20.70 7.50 41.79
CA THR A 227 -20.62 6.15 42.36
C THR A 227 -21.93 5.66 42.99
N PRO A 228 -22.28 4.38 42.80
CA PRO A 228 -22.67 3.52 43.91
C PRO A 228 -21.81 2.25 44.00
N ARG A 229 -21.50 1.88 45.24
CA ARG A 229 -20.73 0.68 45.63
C ARG A 229 -21.45 -0.63 45.27
N ARG A 230 -20.62 -1.64 44.93
CA ARG A 230 -20.71 -3.09 45.25
C ARG A 230 -21.14 -4.04 44.12
N GLY A 231 -20.21 -4.93 43.72
CA GLY A 231 -20.49 -6.20 43.04
C GLY A 231 -19.36 -6.69 42.13
N GLN A 232 -18.79 -7.87 42.39
CA GLN A 232 -17.55 -8.43 41.82
C GLN A 232 -17.61 -8.92 40.34
N ASN A 233 -16.41 -8.89 39.72
CA ASN A 233 -15.81 -9.86 38.79
C ASN A 233 -16.47 -10.16 37.42
N ARG A 234 -15.89 -9.60 36.34
CA ARG A 234 -15.29 -10.32 35.19
C ARG A 234 -14.80 -9.33 34.11
N SER A 235 -13.51 -9.45 33.72
CA SER A 235 -12.87 -9.01 32.45
C SER A 235 -11.57 -8.17 32.60
N SER A 236 -10.51 -8.74 33.18
CA SER A 236 -9.20 -8.06 33.27
C SER A 236 -8.26 -8.25 32.06
N ARG A 237 -8.74 -8.77 30.92
CA ARG A 237 -7.92 -8.94 29.69
C ARG A 237 -8.19 -7.89 28.61
N THR A 238 -9.42 -7.41 28.45
CA THR A 238 -9.77 -6.34 27.49
C THR A 238 -9.35 -4.96 27.98
N ALA A 239 -9.33 -4.74 29.30
CA ALA A 239 -8.91 -3.48 29.91
C ALA A 239 -7.40 -3.19 29.75
N LYS A 240 -6.55 -4.24 29.65
CA LYS A 240 -5.09 -4.06 29.50
C LYS A 240 -4.65 -3.71 28.07
N GLN A 241 -5.40 -4.15 27.06
CA GLN A 241 -5.14 -3.81 25.66
C GLN A 241 -5.49 -2.34 25.39
N LEU A 242 -6.67 -1.92 25.86
CA LEU A 242 -7.14 -0.53 25.76
C LEU A 242 -6.21 0.44 26.50
N ASP A 243 -5.66 0.03 27.66
CA ASP A 243 -4.74 0.83 28.48
C ASP A 243 -3.35 0.98 27.82
N THR A 244 -2.95 0.08 26.92
CA THR A 244 -1.66 0.18 26.20
C THR A 244 -1.79 1.03 24.94
N ASP A 245 -2.90 0.89 24.21
CA ASP A 245 -3.23 1.73 23.05
C ASP A 245 -3.47 3.19 23.46
N THR A 246 -4.06 3.40 24.65
CA THR A 246 -4.22 4.74 25.24
C THR A 246 -2.89 5.32 25.71
N LYS A 247 -1.93 4.50 26.16
CA LYS A 247 -0.61 4.96 26.63
C LYS A 247 0.32 5.43 25.52
N ILE A 248 0.38 4.76 24.37
CA ILE A 248 1.25 5.20 23.25
C ILE A 248 0.76 6.55 22.70
N ILE A 249 -0.56 6.73 22.60
CA ILE A 249 -1.16 7.97 22.13
C ILE A 249 -1.06 9.08 23.19
N GLU A 250 -1.23 8.78 24.48
CA GLU A 250 -0.93 9.74 25.55
C GLU A 250 0.55 10.13 25.59
N ILE A 251 1.48 9.22 25.29
CA ILE A 251 2.92 9.52 25.21
C ILE A 251 3.20 10.45 24.02
N LEU A 252 2.61 10.20 22.85
CA LEU A 252 2.75 11.07 21.67
C LEU A 252 2.12 12.45 21.88
N CYS A 253 1.01 12.53 22.61
CA CYS A 253 0.38 13.80 22.97
C CYS A 253 1.13 14.52 24.12
N LYS A 254 1.76 13.80 25.06
CA LYS A 254 2.55 14.36 26.17
C LYS A 254 3.98 14.75 25.78
N GLU A 255 4.59 14.12 24.77
CA GLU A 255 5.89 14.55 24.23
C GLU A 255 5.78 15.84 23.39
N HIS A 256 4.57 16.22 22.98
CA HIS A 256 4.35 17.30 21.99
C HIS A 256 3.30 18.36 22.39
N ASP A 257 2.79 18.36 23.63
CA ASP A 257 2.03 19.46 24.27
C ASP A 257 0.84 20.07 23.50
N CYS A 258 0.07 19.27 22.75
CA CYS A 258 -0.83 19.80 21.73
C CYS A 258 -1.99 20.72 22.18
N ASN A 259 -1.89 22.01 21.83
CA ASN A 259 -2.95 23.03 21.87
C ASN A 259 -3.33 23.56 20.45
N LEU A 260 -4.52 24.14 20.29
CA LEU A 260 -5.09 24.56 18.99
C LEU A 260 -4.29 25.64 18.22
N ASP A 261 -3.30 26.28 18.84
CA ASP A 261 -2.34 27.20 18.20
C ASP A 261 -1.21 26.47 17.41
N GLU A 262 -1.20 25.12 17.37
CA GLU A 262 -0.10 24.29 16.81
C GLU A 262 -0.28 23.78 15.38
N VAL A 263 -1.34 24.19 14.68
CA VAL A 263 -1.53 23.79 13.27
C VAL A 263 -0.31 24.18 12.42
N GLU A 264 0.31 25.31 12.72
CA GLU A 264 1.51 25.80 12.04
C GLU A 264 2.76 24.94 12.35
N VAL A 265 2.87 24.41 13.58
CA VAL A 265 3.97 23.51 13.99
C VAL A 265 3.85 22.17 13.27
N ILE A 266 2.65 21.58 13.25
CA ILE A 266 2.35 20.33 12.56
C ILE A 266 2.59 20.48 11.04
N LEU A 267 2.15 21.60 10.46
CA LEU A 267 2.41 21.92 9.06
C LEU A 267 3.90 22.04 8.74
N LYS A 268 4.67 22.70 9.62
CA LYS A 268 6.12 22.87 9.47
C LYS A 268 6.86 21.54 9.57
N GLN A 269 6.47 20.67 10.51
CA GLN A 269 7.06 19.33 10.63
C GLN A 269 6.82 18.49 9.37
N TYR A 270 5.63 18.58 8.78
CA TYR A 270 5.38 17.91 7.51
C TYR A 270 6.17 18.54 6.37
N ASP A 271 6.32 19.87 6.36
CA ASP A 271 7.11 20.59 5.36
C ASP A 271 8.56 20.10 5.33
N GLU A 272 9.20 20.03 6.51
CA GLU A 272 10.55 19.51 6.68
C GLU A 272 10.66 18.05 6.20
N LEU A 273 9.67 17.21 6.49
CA LEU A 273 9.63 15.81 6.07
C LEU A 273 9.53 15.65 4.55
N TYR A 274 8.62 16.39 3.90
CA TYR A 274 8.40 16.28 2.46
C TYR A 274 9.60 16.82 1.66
N VAL A 275 10.17 17.96 2.07
CA VAL A 275 11.36 18.55 1.45
C VAL A 275 12.55 17.60 1.60
N LYS A 276 12.77 17.04 2.79
CA LYS A 276 13.83 16.06 3.04
C LYS A 276 13.73 14.85 2.12
N ASN A 277 12.52 14.36 1.88
CA ASN A 277 12.27 13.17 1.05
C ASN A 277 12.20 13.47 -0.45
N LYS A 278 12.20 14.76 -0.85
CA LYS A 278 12.10 15.22 -2.24
C LYS A 278 10.87 14.67 -2.98
N ASP A 279 9.77 14.53 -2.23
CA ASP A 279 8.62 13.73 -2.63
C ASP A 279 7.40 14.58 -3.07
N ILE A 280 6.24 13.94 -3.17
CA ILE A 280 4.94 14.57 -3.39
C ILE A 280 4.47 15.28 -2.12
N ASP A 281 4.09 16.55 -2.23
CA ASP A 281 3.39 17.28 -1.19
C ASP A 281 1.91 16.84 -1.12
N ALA A 282 1.63 15.88 -0.23
CA ALA A 282 0.31 15.30 -0.04
C ALA A 282 -0.67 16.26 0.67
N ARG A 283 -0.24 17.45 1.12
CA ARG A 283 -1.18 18.48 1.62
C ARG A 283 -2.03 19.03 0.48
N LEU A 284 -1.50 19.02 -0.74
CA LEU A 284 -2.15 19.58 -1.91
C LEU A 284 -3.45 18.86 -2.29
N PHE A 285 -3.67 17.63 -1.81
CA PHE A 285 -4.96 16.95 -1.92
C PHE A 285 -6.12 17.76 -1.31
N LEU A 286 -5.87 18.45 -0.18
CA LEU A 286 -6.87 19.29 0.49
C LEU A 286 -7.38 20.45 -0.38
N ASN A 287 -6.53 20.92 -1.28
CA ASN A 287 -6.83 22.04 -2.17
C ASN A 287 -7.27 21.58 -3.56
N HIS A 288 -7.39 20.27 -3.79
CA HIS A 288 -7.65 19.71 -5.11
C HIS A 288 -6.66 20.21 -6.18
N ASP A 289 -5.40 20.39 -5.80
CA ASP A 289 -4.35 20.91 -6.68
C ASP A 289 -4.24 20.08 -7.97
N GLU A 290 -4.15 20.78 -9.11
CA GLU A 290 -4.13 20.17 -10.45
C GLU A 290 -3.01 19.13 -10.60
N THR A 291 -1.88 19.30 -9.90
CA THR A 291 -0.76 18.36 -9.98
C THR A 291 -1.11 16.97 -9.44
N LEU A 292 -2.11 16.86 -8.56
CA LEU A 292 -2.55 15.62 -7.93
C LEU A 292 -3.91 15.11 -8.41
N GLN A 293 -4.52 15.78 -9.39
CA GLN A 293 -5.77 15.32 -9.98
C GLN A 293 -5.51 14.22 -11.02
N PRO A 294 -6.34 13.16 -11.07
CA PRO A 294 -6.26 12.17 -12.13
C PRO A 294 -6.73 12.78 -13.46
N ASP A 295 -6.13 12.37 -14.57
CA ASP A 295 -6.58 12.79 -15.90
C ASP A 295 -7.91 12.09 -16.24
N VAL A 296 -8.96 12.89 -16.45
CA VAL A 296 -10.31 12.44 -16.83
C VAL A 296 -10.30 11.59 -18.12
N ARG A 297 -9.31 11.77 -18.99
CA ARG A 297 -9.18 11.01 -20.25
C ARG A 297 -8.54 9.63 -20.09
N ALA A 298 -7.73 9.40 -19.05
CA ALA A 298 -7.07 8.11 -18.82
C ALA A 298 -8.02 7.08 -18.17
N CYS A 299 -8.93 7.52 -17.30
CA CYS A 299 -9.94 6.64 -16.68
C CYS A 299 -10.94 6.06 -17.69
N SER A 300 -11.20 6.73 -18.82
CA SER A 300 -12.20 6.31 -19.81
C SER A 300 -11.67 5.31 -20.85
N GLN A 301 -10.35 5.12 -20.96
CA GLN A 301 -9.76 4.14 -21.90
C GLN A 301 -9.57 2.75 -21.28
N LEU A 302 -9.72 2.60 -19.96
CA LEU A 302 -9.58 1.32 -19.24
C LEU A 302 -10.86 0.44 -19.26
N GLU A 303 -11.98 0.93 -19.81
CA GLU A 303 -13.24 0.18 -19.94
C GLU A 303 -13.68 0.05 -21.41
N ARG A 304 -12.87 -0.62 -22.25
CA ARG A 304 -13.35 -1.16 -23.53
C ARG A 304 -12.98 -2.62 -23.69
N THR A 305 -13.61 -3.47 -22.87
CA THR A 305 -13.89 -4.85 -23.28
C THR A 305 -14.88 -4.79 -24.46
N PRO A 306 -14.71 -5.58 -25.54
CA PRO A 306 -15.64 -5.56 -26.65
C PRO A 306 -17.00 -6.09 -26.19
N LEU A 307 -18.00 -5.21 -26.16
CA LEU A 307 -19.39 -5.58 -25.87
C LEU A 307 -19.92 -6.48 -26.99
N LYS A 308 -20.27 -7.72 -26.66
CA LYS A 308 -21.19 -8.52 -27.47
C LYS A 308 -22.58 -7.90 -27.33
N ASN A 309 -23.13 -7.40 -28.43
CA ASN A 309 -24.50 -6.88 -28.49
C ASN A 309 -25.51 -8.03 -28.29
N ASN A 310 -26.00 -8.22 -27.08
CA ASN A 310 -27.25 -8.93 -26.80
C ASN A 310 -28.24 -7.93 -26.16
N PRO A 311 -29.43 -7.67 -26.72
CA PRO A 311 -30.30 -6.58 -26.25
C PRO A 311 -31.08 -6.80 -24.94
N ASP A 312 -30.92 -7.92 -24.22
CA ASP A 312 -31.90 -8.31 -23.18
C ASP A 312 -31.34 -8.55 -21.75
N GLU A 313 -30.15 -8.03 -21.40
CA GLU A 313 -29.71 -8.05 -19.98
C GLU A 313 -29.77 -6.65 -19.37
N GLU A 314 -30.64 -6.48 -18.36
CA GLU A 314 -30.61 -5.35 -17.44
C GLU A 314 -29.20 -5.20 -16.86
N ILE A 315 -28.47 -4.19 -17.34
CA ILE A 315 -27.14 -3.86 -16.85
C ILE A 315 -27.32 -3.35 -15.42
N ASN A 316 -27.17 -4.24 -14.44
CA ASN A 316 -26.83 -3.86 -13.07
C ASN A 316 -25.48 -3.15 -13.15
N ILE A 317 -25.49 -1.82 -13.21
CA ILE A 317 -24.28 -0.98 -13.17
C ILE A 317 -23.67 -1.15 -11.78
N ILE A 318 -22.79 -2.13 -11.63
CA ILE A 318 -21.96 -2.30 -10.44
C ILE A 318 -21.02 -1.10 -10.42
N LEU A 319 -21.25 -0.14 -9.52
CA LEU A 319 -20.31 0.97 -9.32
C LEU A 319 -18.91 0.39 -9.07
N PRO A 320 -17.87 0.89 -9.76
CA PRO A 320 -16.51 0.40 -9.55
C PRO A 320 -16.10 0.59 -8.09
N GLN A 321 -15.66 -0.51 -7.46
CA GLN A 321 -15.27 -0.54 -6.05
C GLN A 321 -14.02 0.32 -5.84
N THR A 322 -14.02 1.19 -4.83
CA THR A 322 -12.81 1.95 -4.46
C THR A 322 -11.68 1.00 -4.05
N PRO A 323 -10.38 1.33 -4.27
CA PRO A 323 -9.25 0.44 -3.93
C PRO A 323 -9.26 -0.07 -2.49
N VAL A 324 -9.57 0.80 -1.51
CA VAL A 324 -9.70 0.41 -0.10
C VAL A 324 -10.81 -0.63 0.10
N ARG A 325 -11.99 -0.41 -0.50
CA ARG A 325 -13.11 -1.35 -0.38
C ARG A 325 -12.82 -2.68 -1.09
N ALA A 326 -12.15 -2.65 -2.24
CA ALA A 326 -11.73 -3.86 -2.93
C ALA A 326 -10.80 -4.71 -2.04
N ALA A 327 -9.74 -4.10 -1.48
CA ALA A 327 -8.82 -4.79 -0.57
C ALA A 327 -9.54 -5.36 0.66
N MET A 328 -10.40 -4.56 1.30
CA MET A 328 -11.14 -5.03 2.48
C MET A 328 -12.10 -6.17 2.17
N ASN A 329 -12.76 -6.17 1.00
CA ASN A 329 -13.64 -7.27 0.58
C ASN A 329 -12.85 -8.57 0.36
N THR A 330 -11.68 -8.49 -0.30
CA THR A 330 -10.81 -9.64 -0.53
C THR A 330 -10.30 -10.23 0.80
N ILE A 331 -9.92 -9.37 1.76
CA ILE A 331 -9.56 -9.80 3.13
C ILE A 331 -10.74 -10.47 3.82
N GLN A 332 -11.94 -9.91 3.72
CA GLN A 332 -13.15 -10.50 4.32
C GLN A 332 -13.49 -11.86 3.73
N GLN A 333 -13.33 -12.04 2.41
CA GLN A 333 -13.52 -13.33 1.75
C GLN A 333 -12.52 -14.38 2.29
N LEU A 334 -11.23 -14.02 2.43
CA LEU A 334 -10.24 -14.91 3.04
C LEU A 334 -10.62 -15.28 4.49
N ILE A 335 -11.04 -14.30 5.30
CA ILE A 335 -11.49 -14.55 6.68
C ILE A 335 -12.69 -15.50 6.69
N MET A 336 -13.65 -15.32 5.77
CA MET A 336 -14.82 -16.19 5.65
C MET A 336 -14.43 -17.64 5.30
N ILE A 337 -13.50 -17.83 4.36
CA ILE A 337 -12.95 -19.15 4.02
C ILE A 337 -12.36 -19.83 5.26
N LEU A 338 -11.66 -19.06 6.09
CA LEU A 338 -10.94 -19.52 7.28
C LEU A 338 -11.79 -19.54 8.56
N ASN A 339 -13.07 -19.17 8.53
CA ASN A 339 -13.91 -19.11 9.74
C ASN A 339 -14.08 -20.48 10.42
N SER A 340 -14.06 -21.57 9.65
CA SER A 340 -14.14 -22.94 10.16
C SER A 340 -12.79 -23.51 10.59
N ALA A 341 -11.67 -22.86 10.24
CA ALA A 341 -10.33 -23.34 10.50
C ALA A 341 -9.75 -22.72 11.78
N THR A 342 -9.15 -23.56 12.63
CA THR A 342 -8.49 -23.12 13.86
C THR A 342 -6.99 -22.94 13.64
N ASP A 343 -6.34 -22.22 14.54
CA ASP A 343 -4.88 -22.07 14.59
C ASP A 343 -4.16 -23.31 15.16
N LYS A 344 -4.88 -24.43 15.28
CA LYS A 344 -4.39 -25.71 15.79
C LYS A 344 -4.81 -26.84 14.84
N PRO A 345 -4.09 -27.97 14.85
CA PRO A 345 -4.53 -29.16 14.14
C PRO A 345 -5.92 -29.61 14.60
N SER A 346 -6.76 -30.01 13.67
CA SER A 346 -8.06 -30.64 13.97
C SER A 346 -7.88 -32.03 14.60
N ASP A 347 -8.98 -32.60 15.08
CA ASP A 347 -9.01 -33.99 15.53
C ASP A 347 -8.68 -34.96 14.39
N THR A 348 -9.13 -34.65 13.17
CA THR A 348 -8.83 -35.42 11.95
C THR A 348 -7.34 -35.41 11.63
N LEU A 349 -6.69 -34.24 11.65
CA LEU A 349 -5.24 -34.14 11.47
C LEU A 349 -4.48 -34.88 12.56
N THR A 350 -4.94 -34.75 13.80
CA THR A 350 -4.33 -35.47 14.94
C THR A 350 -4.42 -36.98 14.76
N LYS A 351 -5.50 -37.49 14.17
CA LYS A 351 -5.63 -38.91 13.79
C LYS A 351 -4.57 -39.32 12.76
N TYR A 352 -4.36 -38.55 11.70
CA TYR A 352 -3.29 -38.83 10.72
C TYR A 352 -1.90 -38.81 11.36
N PHE A 353 -1.63 -37.88 12.28
CA PHE A 353 -0.34 -37.81 12.99
C PHE A 353 -0.10 -39.07 13.83
N ASN A 354 -1.13 -39.55 14.53
CA ASN A 354 -1.03 -40.75 15.37
C ASN A 354 -0.90 -42.03 14.54
N ASN A 355 -1.37 -42.04 13.30
CA ASN A 355 -1.26 -43.17 12.37
C ASN A 355 0.11 -43.24 11.66
N CYS A 356 0.99 -42.27 11.86
CA CYS A 356 2.33 -42.27 11.28
C CYS A 356 3.28 -43.19 12.06
N THR A 357 4.18 -43.88 11.34
CA THR A 357 5.28 -44.66 11.94
C THR A 357 6.13 -43.82 12.89
N VAL A 358 6.45 -42.59 12.49
CA VAL A 358 7.04 -41.55 13.36
C VAL A 358 6.00 -40.44 13.51
N ASN A 359 5.50 -40.24 14.72
CA ASN A 359 4.49 -39.21 15.00
C ASN A 359 5.08 -37.81 14.80
N PRO A 360 4.59 -37.02 13.83
CA PRO A 360 5.17 -35.73 13.46
C PRO A 360 4.62 -34.55 14.28
N LYS A 361 3.69 -34.77 15.22
CA LYS A 361 2.93 -33.71 15.89
C LYS A 361 3.84 -32.64 16.53
N ASP A 362 4.82 -33.07 17.33
CA ASP A 362 5.68 -32.14 18.06
C ASP A 362 6.62 -31.36 17.13
N SER A 363 7.12 -32.00 16.07
CA SER A 363 7.98 -31.31 15.09
C SER A 363 7.19 -30.29 14.28
N ILE A 364 5.95 -30.60 13.91
CA ILE A 364 5.04 -29.68 13.22
C ILE A 364 4.71 -28.47 14.12
N LEU A 365 4.33 -28.70 15.38
CA LEU A 365 3.97 -27.62 16.30
C LEU A 365 5.16 -26.69 16.58
N LYS A 366 6.35 -27.26 16.85
CA LYS A 366 7.58 -26.47 17.04
C LYS A 366 7.96 -25.67 15.80
N ARG A 367 7.79 -26.22 14.60
CA ARG A 367 8.04 -25.51 13.34
C ARG A 367 7.14 -24.29 13.20
N VAL A 368 5.84 -24.45 13.46
CA VAL A 368 4.86 -23.36 13.38
C VAL A 368 5.19 -22.26 14.39
N GLU A 369 5.58 -22.60 15.61
CA GLU A 369 5.98 -21.63 16.64
C GLU A 369 7.29 -20.91 16.25
N SER A 370 8.31 -21.66 15.80
CA SER A 370 9.59 -21.07 15.36
C SER A 370 9.41 -20.09 14.21
N PHE A 371 8.58 -20.43 13.21
CA PHE A 371 8.33 -19.55 12.08
C PHE A 371 7.46 -18.34 12.43
N ASP A 372 6.58 -18.40 13.45
CA ASP A 372 5.88 -17.20 13.95
C ASP A 372 6.89 -16.16 14.46
N HIS A 373 7.88 -16.58 15.25
CA HIS A 373 8.91 -15.68 15.76
C HIS A 373 9.77 -15.06 14.65
N ILE A 374 10.20 -15.86 13.68
CA ILE A 374 11.00 -15.40 12.54
C ILE A 374 10.18 -14.43 11.67
N PHE A 375 8.95 -14.83 11.32
CA PHE A 375 8.03 -14.02 10.52
C PHE A 375 7.74 -12.69 11.20
N LYS A 376 7.35 -12.72 12.49
CA LYS A 376 7.04 -11.52 13.28
C LYS A 376 8.19 -10.51 13.29
N LYS A 377 9.42 -11.00 13.49
CA LYS A 377 10.63 -10.18 13.47
C LYS A 377 10.86 -9.57 12.08
N LYS A 378 10.85 -10.39 11.03
CA LYS A 378 11.10 -9.94 9.65
C LYS A 378 10.02 -8.99 9.14
N PHE A 379 8.77 -9.23 9.51
CA PHE A 379 7.65 -8.35 9.21
C PHE A 379 7.83 -6.98 9.88
N ALA A 380 8.22 -6.95 11.16
CA ALA A 380 8.47 -5.71 11.88
C ALA A 380 9.69 -4.93 11.33
N GLU A 381 10.73 -5.63 10.87
CA GLU A 381 11.87 -5.03 10.16
C GLU A 381 11.47 -4.37 8.84
N ALA A 382 10.50 -4.94 8.11
CA ALA A 382 10.04 -4.40 6.83
C ALA A 382 9.00 -3.28 7.00
N VAL A 383 8.02 -3.47 7.89
CA VAL A 383 6.84 -2.58 8.04
C VAL A 383 7.05 -1.47 9.07
N GLY A 384 7.88 -1.72 10.08
CA GLY A 384 8.09 -0.85 11.23
C GLY A 384 7.90 -1.62 12.54
N GLN A 385 8.76 -1.33 13.53
CA GLN A 385 8.85 -2.11 14.78
C GLN A 385 7.54 -2.17 15.58
N GLY A 386 6.70 -1.14 15.48
CA GLY A 386 5.39 -1.09 16.15
C GLY A 386 4.34 -2.06 15.60
N TRP A 387 4.58 -2.69 14.45
CA TRP A 387 3.58 -3.50 13.74
C TRP A 387 3.79 -5.02 13.85
N ALA A 388 4.70 -5.47 14.71
CA ALA A 388 5.00 -6.88 14.91
C ALA A 388 3.75 -7.72 15.20
N GLU A 389 2.79 -7.19 15.96
CA GLU A 389 1.58 -7.92 16.32
C GLU A 389 0.64 -8.11 15.11
N ILE A 390 0.57 -7.15 14.19
CA ILE A 390 -0.13 -7.34 12.91
C ILE A 390 0.51 -8.47 12.11
N GLY A 391 1.85 -8.53 12.08
CA GLY A 391 2.58 -9.63 11.47
C GLY A 391 2.16 -10.99 12.05
N SER A 392 2.09 -11.11 13.38
CA SER A 392 1.65 -12.34 14.04
C SER A 392 0.18 -12.69 13.71
N GLN A 393 -0.71 -11.70 13.63
CA GLN A 393 -2.09 -11.93 13.20
C GLN A 393 -2.19 -12.44 11.76
N ARG A 394 -1.41 -11.86 10.83
CA ARG A 394 -1.35 -12.33 9.43
C ARG A 394 -0.78 -13.74 9.34
N TYR A 395 0.31 -14.02 10.05
CA TYR A 395 0.88 -15.36 10.12
C TYR A 395 -0.12 -16.39 10.66
N LYS A 396 -0.88 -16.03 11.69
CA LYS A 396 -1.92 -16.89 12.28
C LYS A 396 -3.02 -17.26 11.28
N LEU A 397 -3.39 -16.37 10.36
CA LEU A 397 -4.29 -16.72 9.26
C LEU A 397 -3.64 -17.72 8.29
N GLY A 398 -2.35 -17.53 7.99
CA GLY A 398 -1.56 -18.50 7.22
C GLY A 398 -1.51 -19.88 7.89
N VAL A 399 -1.34 -19.96 9.21
CA VAL A 399 -1.36 -21.23 9.96
C VAL A 399 -2.72 -21.93 9.87
N ARG A 400 -3.83 -21.18 9.93
CA ARG A 400 -5.17 -21.74 9.74
C ARG A 400 -5.32 -22.36 8.35
N LEU A 401 -4.90 -21.64 7.32
CA LEU A 401 -4.96 -22.10 5.93
C LEU A 401 -4.03 -23.32 5.72
N TYR A 402 -2.83 -23.29 6.28
CA TYR A 402 -1.86 -24.39 6.25
C TYR A 402 -2.42 -25.70 6.81
N TYR A 403 -3.02 -25.69 8.00
CA TYR A 403 -3.61 -26.91 8.57
C TYR A 403 -4.81 -27.37 7.76
N ARG A 404 -5.67 -26.44 7.34
CA ARG A 404 -6.85 -26.75 6.51
C ARG A 404 -6.45 -27.44 5.20
N VAL A 405 -5.48 -26.89 4.49
CA VAL A 405 -4.97 -27.45 3.23
C VAL A 405 -4.28 -28.79 3.44
N MET A 406 -3.47 -28.93 4.49
CA MET A 406 -2.84 -30.20 4.83
C MET A 406 -3.87 -31.30 5.08
N GLU A 407 -4.95 -31.00 5.81
CA GLU A 407 -6.02 -31.97 6.05
C GLU A 407 -6.70 -32.39 4.74
N SER A 408 -6.98 -31.42 3.87
CA SER A 408 -7.56 -31.67 2.54
C SER A 408 -6.66 -32.58 1.70
N MET A 409 -5.36 -32.27 1.63
CA MET A 409 -4.37 -33.08 0.91
C MET A 409 -4.30 -34.52 1.44
N LEU A 410 -4.28 -34.71 2.77
CA LEU A 410 -4.20 -36.05 3.36
C LEU A 410 -5.46 -36.87 3.12
N LYS A 411 -6.65 -36.25 3.13
CA LYS A 411 -7.91 -36.93 2.76
C LYS A 411 -7.88 -37.40 1.32
N SER A 412 -7.50 -36.52 0.38
CA SER A 412 -7.38 -36.87 -1.04
C SER A 412 -6.33 -37.97 -1.27
N GLU A 413 -5.22 -37.94 -0.54
CA GLU A 413 -4.18 -38.98 -0.64
C GLU A 413 -4.62 -40.31 -0.01
N GLU A 414 -5.40 -40.30 1.07
CA GLU A 414 -6.01 -41.51 1.64
C GLU A 414 -6.97 -42.16 0.65
N GLU A 415 -7.82 -41.36 0.01
CA GLU A 415 -8.73 -41.83 -1.04
C GLU A 415 -7.97 -42.41 -2.24
N ARG A 416 -6.87 -41.76 -2.66
CA ARG A 416 -6.08 -42.18 -3.83
C ARG A 416 -5.25 -43.44 -3.58
N LEU A 417 -4.63 -43.56 -2.41
CA LEU A 417 -3.68 -44.62 -2.08
C LEU A 417 -4.28 -45.74 -1.22
N SER A 418 -5.45 -45.52 -0.62
CA SER A 418 -6.08 -46.44 0.35
C SER A 418 -5.17 -46.78 1.54
N VAL A 419 -4.34 -45.82 1.97
CA VAL A 419 -3.45 -45.93 3.14
C VAL A 419 -3.66 -44.76 4.08
N GLN A 420 -3.43 -44.99 5.38
CA GLN A 420 -3.57 -43.96 6.43
C GLN A 420 -2.23 -43.50 7.03
N ASN A 421 -1.12 -44.15 6.65
CA ASN A 421 0.22 -43.84 7.15
C ASN A 421 0.98 -42.98 6.13
N PHE A 422 1.03 -41.68 6.40
CA PHE A 422 1.76 -40.69 5.59
C PHE A 422 3.07 -40.24 6.24
N SER A 423 3.71 -41.12 7.04
CA SER A 423 4.87 -40.75 7.86
C SER A 423 6.02 -40.14 7.06
N LYS A 424 6.28 -40.62 5.83
CA LYS A 424 7.33 -40.04 4.97
C LYS A 424 7.02 -38.57 4.59
N LEU A 425 5.78 -38.29 4.21
CA LEU A 425 5.34 -36.94 3.83
C LEU A 425 5.30 -36.01 5.05
N LEU A 426 4.69 -36.46 6.15
CA LEU A 426 4.47 -35.64 7.34
C LEU A 426 5.71 -35.46 8.23
N ASN A 427 6.80 -36.17 7.96
CA ASN A 427 8.10 -35.90 8.57
C ASN A 427 9.05 -35.14 7.63
N ASP A 428 8.61 -34.78 6.42
CA ASP A 428 9.40 -34.00 5.49
C ASP A 428 9.37 -32.50 5.86
N ASN A 429 10.53 -31.97 6.22
CA ASN A 429 10.66 -30.57 6.61
C ASN A 429 10.39 -29.60 5.46
N ILE A 430 10.82 -29.96 4.24
CA ILE A 430 10.66 -29.13 3.05
C ILE A 430 9.18 -29.06 2.69
N PHE A 431 8.47 -30.18 2.69
CA PHE A 431 7.01 -30.21 2.46
C PHE A 431 6.26 -29.23 3.37
N HIS A 432 6.49 -29.31 4.68
CA HIS A 432 5.80 -28.45 5.64
C HIS A 432 6.20 -26.97 5.49
N THR A 433 7.47 -26.69 5.22
CA THR A 433 7.95 -25.32 5.01
C THR A 433 7.35 -24.73 3.74
N SER A 434 7.33 -25.47 2.63
CA SER A 434 6.68 -25.06 1.38
C SER A 434 5.19 -24.84 1.54
N LEU A 435 4.48 -25.76 2.20
CA LEU A 435 3.04 -25.65 2.38
C LEU A 435 2.66 -24.44 3.25
N LEU A 436 3.41 -24.19 4.33
CA LEU A 436 3.20 -23.04 5.19
C LEU A 436 3.59 -21.73 4.50
N ALA A 437 4.70 -21.70 3.75
CA ALA A 437 5.09 -20.55 2.94
C ALA A 437 3.98 -20.19 1.94
N CYS A 438 3.42 -21.19 1.25
CA CYS A 438 2.35 -20.97 0.27
C CYS A 438 1.07 -20.44 0.95
N ALA A 439 0.69 -20.99 2.11
CA ALA A 439 -0.44 -20.49 2.87
C ALA A 439 -0.24 -19.04 3.35
N VAL A 440 0.96 -18.70 3.83
CA VAL A 440 1.30 -17.33 4.26
C VAL A 440 1.36 -16.38 3.06
N GLU A 441 1.88 -16.82 1.92
CA GLU A 441 1.91 -16.03 0.68
C GLU A 441 0.50 -15.64 0.23
N VAL A 442 -0.47 -16.57 0.24
CA VAL A 442 -1.87 -16.27 -0.08
C VAL A 442 -2.41 -15.18 0.86
N VAL A 443 -2.13 -15.29 2.16
CA VAL A 443 -2.55 -14.26 3.12
C VAL A 443 -1.88 -12.92 2.81
N MET A 444 -0.56 -12.91 2.65
CA MET A 444 0.20 -11.68 2.40
C MET A 444 -0.22 -10.98 1.11
N ALA A 445 -0.46 -11.74 0.03
CA ALA A 445 -0.98 -11.23 -1.23
C ALA A 445 -2.40 -10.65 -1.11
N THR A 446 -3.23 -11.22 -0.23
CA THR A 446 -4.59 -10.71 0.07
C THR A 446 -4.55 -9.35 0.77
N TYR A 447 -3.54 -9.12 1.61
CA TYR A 447 -3.33 -7.82 2.27
C TYR A 447 -2.51 -6.83 1.41
N GLY A 448 -1.73 -7.33 0.45
CA GLY A 448 -1.05 -6.54 -0.56
C GLY A 448 -2.03 -5.90 -1.54
N ARG A 449 -1.69 -4.71 -2.06
CA ARG A 449 -2.50 -4.07 -3.10
C ARG A 449 -2.52 -4.99 -4.32
N ASN A 450 -3.71 -5.35 -4.81
CA ASN A 450 -3.92 -6.22 -5.96
C ASN A 450 -2.91 -5.90 -7.09
N ALA A 451 -1.98 -6.81 -7.34
CA ALA A 451 -1.00 -6.76 -8.45
C ALA A 451 -1.66 -6.81 -9.84
N SER A 452 -2.99 -6.71 -9.93
CA SER A 452 -3.77 -6.83 -11.16
C SER A 452 -4.22 -5.50 -11.77
N GLN A 453 -3.78 -4.35 -11.25
CA GLN A 453 -4.06 -3.03 -11.84
C GLN A 453 -2.81 -2.14 -11.95
N SER A 454 -1.77 -2.61 -12.63
CA SER A 454 -1.03 -1.85 -13.65
C SER A 454 0.22 -2.61 -14.03
N ASP A 455 0.37 -2.90 -15.32
CA ASP A 455 1.55 -3.27 -16.09
C ASP A 455 2.61 -4.20 -15.44
N SER A 456 2.97 -5.22 -16.20
CA SER A 456 3.90 -6.33 -15.93
C SER A 456 5.36 -5.94 -15.60
N THR A 457 5.60 -4.73 -15.11
CA THR A 457 6.92 -4.22 -14.71
C THR A 457 6.91 -3.43 -13.39
N SER A 458 5.77 -3.32 -12.71
CA SER A 458 5.69 -2.52 -11.48
C SER A 458 6.47 -3.18 -10.33
N ALA A 459 7.55 -2.51 -9.89
CA ALA A 459 8.39 -2.93 -8.78
C ALA A 459 7.52 -3.38 -7.60
N GLU A 460 7.70 -4.61 -7.17
CA GLU A 460 6.95 -5.30 -6.13
C GLU A 460 6.96 -4.56 -4.78
N THR A 461 5.96 -4.80 -3.92
CA THR A 461 6.02 -4.28 -2.53
C THR A 461 7.13 -5.02 -1.78
N ASP A 462 7.77 -4.43 -0.77
CA ASP A 462 8.84 -5.12 -0.02
C ASP A 462 8.40 -6.46 0.63
N LEU A 463 7.08 -6.68 0.74
CA LEU A 463 6.46 -7.86 1.32
C LEU A 463 5.88 -8.86 0.29
N SER A 464 5.91 -8.55 -1.01
CA SER A 464 5.40 -9.50 -2.01
C SER A 464 6.39 -10.62 -2.25
N PHE A 465 5.93 -11.73 -2.83
CA PHE A 465 6.78 -12.78 -3.34
C PHE A 465 8.01 -12.18 -4.07
N PRO A 466 9.25 -12.67 -3.87
CA PRO A 466 9.65 -13.85 -3.13
C PRO A 466 9.99 -13.58 -1.64
N TRP A 467 9.51 -12.49 -1.03
CA TRP A 467 9.86 -12.12 0.35
C TRP A 467 9.68 -13.28 1.35
N ILE A 468 8.57 -14.01 1.26
CA ILE A 468 8.29 -15.15 2.14
C ILE A 468 9.34 -16.27 2.05
N LEU A 469 9.95 -16.46 0.87
CA LEU A 469 11.01 -17.46 0.68
C LEU A 469 12.24 -17.11 1.50
N ASN A 470 12.62 -15.83 1.53
CA ASN A 470 13.73 -15.35 2.33
C ASN A 470 13.42 -15.42 3.84
N VAL A 471 12.17 -15.18 4.23
CA VAL A 471 11.75 -15.26 5.64
C VAL A 471 11.85 -16.68 6.18
N PHE A 472 11.47 -17.68 5.39
CA PHE A 472 11.51 -19.09 5.82
C PHE A 472 12.76 -19.85 5.36
N ASP A 473 13.73 -19.17 4.75
CA ASP A 473 14.92 -19.78 4.13
C ASP A 473 14.56 -20.97 3.21
N LEU A 474 13.54 -20.75 2.38
CA LEU A 474 12.99 -21.76 1.47
C LEU A 474 13.49 -21.52 0.05
N LYS A 475 13.96 -22.58 -0.61
CA LYS A 475 14.34 -22.50 -2.03
C LYS A 475 13.11 -22.37 -2.91
N ALA A 476 13.18 -21.48 -3.90
CA ALA A 476 12.10 -21.24 -4.87
C ALA A 476 11.61 -22.53 -5.54
N PHE A 477 12.54 -23.42 -5.93
CA PHE A 477 12.21 -24.72 -6.52
C PHE A 477 11.42 -25.65 -5.59
N ASP A 478 11.65 -25.57 -4.28
CA ASP A 478 10.91 -26.37 -3.31
C ASP A 478 9.52 -25.80 -3.02
N PHE A 479 9.37 -24.47 -3.10
CA PHE A 479 8.07 -23.81 -3.07
C PHE A 479 7.23 -24.18 -4.30
N TYR A 480 7.81 -24.12 -5.51
CA TYR A 480 7.14 -24.45 -6.77
C TYR A 480 6.37 -25.79 -6.71
N LYS A 481 7.00 -26.82 -6.14
CA LYS A 481 6.42 -28.18 -6.06
C LYS A 481 5.08 -28.26 -5.32
N VAL A 482 4.77 -27.30 -4.44
CA VAL A 482 3.52 -27.33 -3.65
C VAL A 482 2.38 -26.57 -4.32
N ILE A 483 2.64 -25.65 -5.25
CA ILE A 483 1.65 -24.69 -5.77
C ILE A 483 0.43 -25.40 -6.38
N GLU A 484 0.63 -26.29 -7.36
CA GLU A 484 -0.47 -26.98 -8.03
C GLU A 484 -1.32 -27.80 -7.04
N SER A 485 -0.66 -28.53 -6.15
CA SER A 485 -1.34 -29.35 -5.14
C SER A 485 -2.07 -28.48 -4.12
N PHE A 486 -1.55 -27.31 -3.78
CA PHE A 486 -2.19 -26.33 -2.91
C PHE A 486 -3.49 -25.81 -3.52
N ILE A 487 -3.44 -25.36 -4.79
CA ILE A 487 -4.60 -24.86 -5.52
C ILE A 487 -5.69 -25.95 -5.60
N ARG A 488 -5.30 -27.19 -5.92
CA ARG A 488 -6.23 -28.32 -5.98
C ARG A 488 -6.86 -28.65 -4.63
N ALA A 489 -6.11 -28.50 -3.53
CA ALA A 489 -6.56 -28.85 -2.19
C ALA A 489 -7.46 -27.78 -1.53
N GLU A 490 -7.45 -26.53 -2.01
CA GLU A 490 -8.32 -25.46 -1.55
C GLU A 490 -9.19 -24.88 -2.68
N PRO A 491 -10.33 -25.52 -3.00
CA PRO A 491 -11.21 -25.06 -4.09
C PRO A 491 -11.93 -23.74 -3.78
N SER A 492 -11.87 -23.24 -2.54
CA SER A 492 -12.49 -21.97 -2.16
C SER A 492 -11.60 -20.74 -2.42
N LEU A 493 -10.36 -20.93 -2.88
CA LEU A 493 -9.50 -19.83 -3.29
C LEU A 493 -10.19 -18.99 -4.38
N THR A 494 -10.12 -17.67 -4.22
CA THR A 494 -10.64 -16.75 -5.24
C THR A 494 -9.79 -16.84 -6.51
N ARG A 495 -10.38 -16.44 -7.65
CA ARG A 495 -9.66 -16.40 -8.93
C ARG A 495 -8.41 -15.51 -8.85
N GLU A 496 -8.48 -14.44 -8.09
CA GLU A 496 -7.39 -13.48 -7.91
C GLU A 496 -6.23 -14.10 -7.08
N MET A 497 -6.55 -14.91 -6.05
CA MET A 497 -5.54 -15.66 -5.30
C MET A 497 -4.88 -16.75 -6.15
N ILE A 498 -5.65 -17.46 -6.98
CA ILE A 498 -5.13 -18.48 -7.90
C ILE A 498 -4.18 -17.84 -8.92
N LYS A 499 -4.60 -16.74 -9.57
CA LYS A 499 -3.75 -15.99 -10.51
C LYS A 499 -2.45 -15.50 -9.87
N HIS A 500 -2.50 -15.10 -8.60
CA HIS A 500 -1.29 -14.71 -7.86
C HIS A 500 -0.32 -15.89 -7.69
N LEU A 501 -0.83 -17.06 -7.30
CA LEU A 501 0.00 -18.27 -7.16
C LEU A 501 0.57 -18.73 -8.51
N GLU A 502 -0.21 -18.70 -9.59
CA GLU A 502 0.26 -18.96 -10.96
C GLU A 502 1.35 -17.96 -11.38
N HIS A 503 1.21 -16.68 -11.02
CA HIS A 503 2.25 -15.69 -11.27
C HIS A 503 3.54 -15.97 -10.46
N CYS A 504 3.43 -16.37 -9.19
CA CYS A 504 4.57 -16.82 -8.41
C CYS A 504 5.26 -18.01 -9.08
N GLU A 505 4.49 -18.97 -9.59
CA GLU A 505 5.00 -20.12 -10.34
C GLU A 505 5.80 -19.68 -11.57
N HIS A 506 5.25 -18.78 -12.39
CA HIS A 506 5.94 -18.22 -13.55
C HIS A 506 7.27 -17.54 -13.16
N ARG A 507 7.27 -16.73 -12.09
CA ARG A 507 8.49 -16.05 -11.60
C ARG A 507 9.57 -17.03 -11.12
N ILE A 508 9.16 -18.15 -10.54
CA ILE A 508 10.09 -19.20 -10.16
C ILE A 508 10.70 -19.84 -11.41
N MET A 509 9.85 -20.18 -12.39
CA MET A 509 10.28 -20.83 -13.63
C MET A 509 11.10 -19.92 -14.55
N GLU A 510 10.90 -18.61 -14.52
CA GLU A 510 11.64 -17.69 -15.38
C GLU A 510 13.01 -17.32 -14.81
N SER A 511 13.16 -17.21 -13.48
CA SER A 511 14.39 -16.68 -12.88
C SER A 511 14.75 -17.27 -11.51
N LEU A 512 13.82 -17.35 -10.54
CA LEU A 512 14.21 -17.62 -9.14
C LEU A 512 14.75 -19.03 -8.91
N ALA A 513 14.28 -20.03 -9.66
CA ALA A 513 14.81 -21.40 -9.58
C ALA A 513 16.24 -21.53 -10.13
N TRP A 514 16.68 -20.58 -10.97
CA TRP A 514 17.95 -20.60 -11.68
C TRP A 514 19.03 -19.74 -11.03
N GLN A 515 18.70 -19.02 -9.96
CA GLN A 515 19.68 -18.25 -9.21
C GLN A 515 20.71 -19.19 -8.60
N SER A 516 21.99 -18.92 -8.87
CA SER A 516 23.07 -19.63 -8.21
C SER A 516 22.92 -19.44 -6.70
N VAL A 517 22.90 -20.55 -5.95
CA VAL A 517 22.90 -20.52 -4.49
C VAL A 517 24.16 -19.78 -4.06
N SER A 518 24.00 -18.49 -3.81
CA SER A 518 25.09 -17.62 -3.38
C SER A 518 25.41 -18.06 -1.97
N ASN A 519 26.37 -18.96 -1.82
CA ASN A 519 27.00 -19.30 -0.55
C ASN A 519 27.76 -18.06 -0.06
N THR A 520 27.04 -17.08 0.47
CA THR A 520 27.61 -16.08 1.35
C THR A 520 27.23 -16.43 2.77
N LEU A 521 28.08 -17.28 3.34
CA LEU A 521 28.41 -17.19 4.76
C LEU A 521 28.64 -15.72 5.13
N LYS A 522 27.78 -15.16 5.98
CA LYS A 522 28.14 -14.09 6.92
C LYS A 522 27.43 -14.34 8.23
#